data_AF-A0A6A7L4M6-F1
#
_entry.id   AF-A0A6A7L4M6-F1
#
_cell.length_a   1.000
_cell.length_b   1.000
_cell.length_c   1.000
_cell.angle_alpha   90.00
_cell.angle_beta   90.00
_cell.angle_gamma   90.00
#
_symmetry.space_group_name_H-M   'P 1'
#
loop_
_entity.id
_entity.type
_entity.pdbx_description
1 polymer ?
#
loop_
_entity_poly.entity_id
_entity_poly.type
_entity_poly.pdbx_seq_one_letter_code
_entity_poly.pdbx_strand_id
1 'polypeptide(L)'
;MPIRSGPAGRGARRAGGSVAAAACLACAQPILEPTLVPIALPTNSARLEPASGALEDYPTALGAILDVLERELKLPRPQVTLVLFANRRSFEAGLLSIGYPPALARDASMFGAIGGARAILANAGVLDTLPWPERVRLLAHELTHSVQYVLAGGTRGASDQWLREGVADWVACQTTAALGYMSYSESRGRLLDRLASAPRDVSPAPLDQLATFPQWVAAQRAYQDVPLYTQAFLGAELLIERYGFEKATEYFARFADSDDRHANFRATYDQNFSDFERAFERRWYQELISRQPLR
;
A
#
# COMPACT_ATOMS: atom_id res chain seq x y z
N MET A 1 -57.12 73.85 21.61
CA MET A 1 -57.29 74.21 20.18
C MET A 1 -56.95 72.98 19.33
N PRO A 2 -57.59 72.83 18.16
CA PRO A 2 -58.09 71.57 17.59
C PRO A 2 -57.03 70.88 16.70
N ILE A 3 -57.21 69.68 16.12
CA ILE A 3 -58.06 69.37 14.95
C ILE A 3 -58.02 67.85 14.69
N ARG A 4 -59.19 67.28 14.36
CA ARG A 4 -59.44 65.95 13.78
C ARG A 4 -58.78 65.78 12.39
N SER A 5 -58.35 64.57 12.02
CA SER A 5 -58.78 63.85 10.78
C SER A 5 -58.08 62.48 10.64
N GLY A 6 -58.83 61.43 10.28
CA GLY A 6 -58.31 60.09 9.87
C GLY A 6 -57.95 60.06 8.37
N PRO A 7 -58.08 58.94 7.62
CA PRO A 7 -58.13 57.51 7.97
C PRO A 7 -57.20 56.62 7.06
N ALA A 8 -57.23 55.30 7.32
CA ALA A 8 -57.04 54.16 6.40
C ALA A 8 -55.75 54.01 5.55
N GLY A 9 -55.01 52.91 5.78
CA GLY A 9 -54.01 52.36 4.85
C GLY A 9 -53.77 50.87 5.09
N ARG A 10 -54.12 50.03 4.12
CA ARG A 10 -53.93 48.57 4.07
C ARG A 10 -52.44 48.21 4.00
N GLY A 11 -52.03 47.09 4.59
CA GLY A 11 -50.67 46.56 4.39
C GLY A 11 -50.41 45.17 4.98
N ALA A 12 -50.59 44.15 4.14
CA ALA A 12 -49.89 42.85 4.12
C ALA A 12 -49.62 42.10 5.46
N ARG A 13 -50.43 41.07 5.71
CA ARG A 13 -50.01 39.89 6.51
C ARG A 13 -48.89 39.17 5.76
N ARG A 14 -47.65 39.24 6.25
CA ARG A 14 -46.57 38.34 5.82
C ARG A 14 -46.74 36.98 6.50
N ALA A 15 -46.78 35.95 5.67
CA ALA A 15 -46.70 34.55 6.05
C ALA A 15 -45.39 34.30 6.82
N GLY A 16 -45.49 33.81 8.05
CA GLY A 16 -44.38 33.23 8.78
C GLY A 16 -44.09 31.85 8.20
N GLY A 17 -43.23 31.79 7.20
CA GLY A 17 -42.65 30.55 6.70
C GLY A 17 -41.66 30.03 7.73
N SER A 18 -41.96 28.87 8.33
CA SER A 18 -41.02 28.11 9.13
C SER A 18 -39.82 27.74 8.25
N VAL A 19 -38.65 28.28 8.60
CA VAL A 19 -37.37 27.84 8.04
C VAL A 19 -37.12 26.44 8.60
N ALA A 20 -37.41 25.41 7.81
CA ALA A 20 -36.89 24.08 8.04
C ALA A 20 -35.36 24.16 7.96
N ALA A 21 -34.71 24.08 9.11
CA ALA A 21 -33.27 23.87 9.18
C ALA A 21 -32.97 22.50 8.56
N ALA A 22 -32.50 22.51 7.31
CA ALA A 22 -31.89 21.35 6.69
C ALA A 22 -30.61 21.03 7.47
N ALA A 23 -30.72 20.11 8.42
CA ALA A 23 -29.55 19.50 9.04
C ALA A 23 -28.81 18.74 7.94
N CYS A 24 -27.66 19.26 7.51
CA CYS A 24 -26.67 18.51 6.75
C CYS A 24 -26.21 17.35 7.64
N LEU A 25 -26.89 16.21 7.55
CA LEU A 25 -26.37 14.93 7.97
C LEU A 25 -25.11 14.68 7.13
N ALA A 26 -23.95 15.05 7.66
CA ALA A 26 -22.71 14.45 7.25
C ALA A 26 -22.83 12.97 7.61
N CYS A 27 -23.31 12.17 6.66
CA CYS A 27 -23.55 10.74 6.84
C CYS A 27 -22.22 10.05 7.13
N ALA A 28 -21.87 9.91 8.40
CA ALA A 28 -20.78 9.05 8.82
C ALA A 28 -21.17 7.62 8.40
N GLN A 29 -20.46 7.05 7.42
CA GLN A 29 -20.76 5.69 6.92
C GLN A 29 -20.81 4.69 8.08
N PRO A 30 -21.72 3.69 8.08
CA PRO A 30 -21.80 2.73 9.16
C PRO A 30 -20.55 1.85 9.22
N ILE A 31 -20.22 1.38 10.43
CA ILE A 31 -19.27 0.27 10.62
C ILE A 31 -20.04 -1.01 10.28
N LEU A 32 -19.50 -1.80 9.38
CA LEU A 32 -20.08 -3.05 8.91
C LEU A 32 -19.15 -4.22 9.24
N GLU A 33 -19.73 -5.40 9.42
CA GLU A 33 -18.96 -6.64 9.62
C GLU A 33 -18.10 -6.94 8.38
N PRO A 34 -16.84 -7.35 8.56
CA PRO A 34 -15.97 -7.68 7.45
C PRO A 34 -16.36 -9.02 6.80
N THR A 35 -16.12 -9.13 5.50
CA THR A 35 -16.23 -10.39 4.76
C THR A 35 -14.90 -11.14 4.82
N LEU A 36 -14.93 -12.41 5.23
CA LEU A 36 -13.76 -13.28 5.20
C LEU A 36 -13.72 -14.04 3.88
N VAL A 37 -12.61 -13.92 3.16
CA VAL A 37 -12.36 -14.60 1.90
C VAL A 37 -11.27 -15.64 2.13
N PRO A 38 -11.61 -16.95 2.15
CA PRO A 38 -10.60 -18.00 2.21
C PRO A 38 -9.84 -18.05 0.88
N ILE A 39 -8.56 -18.43 0.95
CA ILE A 39 -7.76 -18.61 -0.25
C ILE A 39 -8.08 -19.99 -0.85
N ALA A 40 -8.47 -20.01 -2.12
CA ALA A 40 -8.64 -21.25 -2.84
C ALA A 40 -7.26 -21.83 -3.18
N LEU A 41 -7.00 -23.07 -2.78
CA LEU A 41 -5.81 -23.79 -3.24
C LEU A 41 -6.05 -24.23 -4.69
N PRO A 42 -5.11 -24.01 -5.62
CA PRO A 42 -5.18 -24.65 -6.92
C PRO A 42 -5.23 -26.16 -6.71
N THR A 43 -6.32 -26.80 -7.09
CA THR A 43 -6.54 -28.25 -6.93
C THR A 43 -5.70 -29.08 -7.91
N ASN A 44 -5.07 -28.45 -8.90
CA ASN A 44 -4.15 -29.07 -9.83
C ASN A 44 -2.78 -28.36 -9.81
N SER A 45 -1.72 -29.15 -9.87
CA SER A 45 -0.33 -28.72 -10.09
C SER A 45 -0.06 -28.18 -11.50
N ALA A 46 -1.09 -28.05 -12.34
CA ALA A 46 -0.98 -27.32 -13.59
C ALA A 46 -0.91 -25.82 -13.28
N ARG A 47 0.05 -25.12 -13.89
CA ARG A 47 0.14 -23.66 -13.88
C ARG A 47 -1.24 -23.11 -14.22
N LEU A 48 -1.76 -22.22 -13.37
CA LEU A 48 -2.96 -21.45 -13.71
C LEU A 48 -2.55 -20.51 -14.84
N GLU A 49 -2.59 -21.01 -16.08
CA GLU A 49 -2.49 -20.17 -17.26
C GLU A 49 -3.71 -19.25 -17.22
N PRO A 50 -3.52 -17.92 -17.24
CA PRO A 50 -4.64 -16.99 -17.24
C PRO A 50 -5.39 -17.13 -18.56
N ALA A 51 -6.37 -18.04 -18.61
CA ALA A 51 -7.41 -17.95 -19.61
C ALA A 51 -8.14 -16.62 -19.34
N SER A 52 -8.08 -15.70 -20.30
CA SER A 52 -8.74 -14.38 -20.23
C SER A 52 -10.11 -14.48 -19.55
N GLY A 53 -10.23 -13.91 -18.33
CA GLY A 53 -11.47 -13.86 -17.53
C GLY A 53 -11.61 -14.91 -16.41
N ALA A 54 -10.75 -15.94 -16.31
CA ALA A 54 -10.92 -17.05 -15.35
C ALA A 54 -10.44 -16.76 -13.91
N LEU A 55 -9.81 -15.60 -13.69
CA LEU A 55 -9.23 -15.23 -12.40
C LEU A 55 -9.93 -14.03 -11.75
N GLU A 56 -11.14 -13.65 -12.20
CA GLU A 56 -11.86 -12.45 -11.71
C GLU A 56 -12.61 -12.66 -10.37
N ASP A 57 -12.04 -13.47 -9.48
CA ASP A 57 -12.48 -13.62 -8.11
C ASP A 57 -11.27 -13.68 -7.16
N TYR A 58 -11.46 -13.16 -5.94
CA TYR A 58 -10.35 -13.07 -4.98
C TYR A 58 -9.79 -14.43 -4.54
N PRO A 59 -10.60 -15.46 -4.22
CA PRO A 59 -10.07 -16.79 -3.91
C PRO A 59 -9.11 -17.35 -4.97
N THR A 60 -9.53 -17.34 -6.24
CA THR A 60 -8.73 -17.89 -7.34
C THR A 60 -7.48 -17.05 -7.61
N ALA A 61 -7.61 -15.71 -7.59
CA ALA A 61 -6.45 -14.84 -7.76
C ALA A 61 -5.41 -14.97 -6.63
N LEU A 62 -5.84 -15.06 -5.37
CA LEU A 62 -4.93 -15.31 -4.25
C LEU A 62 -4.24 -16.67 -4.36
N GLY A 63 -4.95 -17.70 -4.84
CA GLY A 63 -4.37 -19.01 -5.15
C GLY A 63 -3.29 -18.93 -6.23
N ALA A 64 -3.54 -18.19 -7.31
CA ALA A 64 -2.59 -17.98 -8.41
C ALA A 64 -1.36 -17.16 -7.98
N ILE A 65 -1.56 -16.09 -7.20
CA ILE A 65 -0.47 -15.30 -6.62
C ILE A 65 0.42 -16.20 -5.77
N LEU A 66 -0.15 -16.97 -4.82
CA LEU A 66 0.61 -17.89 -3.99
C LEU A 66 1.41 -18.90 -4.81
N ASP A 67 0.85 -19.41 -5.91
CA ASP A 67 1.54 -20.35 -6.78
C ASP A 67 2.80 -19.73 -7.40
N VAL A 68 2.71 -18.48 -7.87
CA VAL A 68 3.86 -17.73 -8.41
C VAL A 68 4.90 -17.47 -7.31
N LEU A 69 4.47 -17.01 -6.13
CA LEU A 69 5.39 -16.74 -5.02
C LEU A 69 6.18 -18.00 -4.64
N GLU A 70 5.50 -19.14 -4.53
CA GLU A 70 6.11 -20.41 -4.10
C GLU A 70 6.95 -21.05 -5.21
N ARG A 71 6.41 -21.20 -6.42
CA ARG A 71 7.04 -21.98 -7.49
C ARG A 71 8.05 -21.19 -8.30
N GLU A 72 7.77 -19.92 -8.59
CA GLU A 72 8.63 -19.09 -9.44
C GLU A 72 9.62 -18.29 -8.60
N LEU A 73 9.15 -17.63 -7.54
CA LEU A 73 9.99 -16.79 -6.68
C LEU A 73 10.63 -17.53 -5.49
N LYS A 74 10.34 -18.82 -5.32
CA LYS A 74 10.90 -19.69 -4.26
C LYS A 74 10.67 -19.16 -2.84
N LEU A 75 9.56 -18.45 -2.64
CA LEU A 75 9.19 -17.89 -1.35
C LEU A 75 8.41 -18.89 -0.50
N PRO A 76 8.54 -18.84 0.84
CA PRO A 76 7.74 -19.69 1.71
C PRO A 76 6.27 -19.32 1.62
N ARG A 77 5.40 -20.32 1.69
CA ARG A 77 3.95 -20.14 1.60
C ARG A 77 3.38 -19.62 2.92
N PRO A 78 2.78 -18.41 2.96
CA PRO A 78 2.12 -17.91 4.16
C PRO A 78 0.73 -18.52 4.34
N GLN A 79 0.30 -18.67 5.60
CA GLN A 79 -1.08 -19.02 5.94
C GLN A 79 -1.86 -17.75 6.25
N VAL A 80 -2.65 -17.30 5.29
CA VAL A 80 -3.35 -16.01 5.36
C VAL A 80 -4.79 -16.08 4.89
N THR A 81 -5.62 -15.19 5.46
CA THR A 81 -7.00 -14.95 5.04
C THR A 81 -7.13 -13.53 4.52
N LEU A 82 -7.87 -13.31 3.43
CA LEU A 82 -8.24 -11.95 3.02
C LEU A 82 -9.48 -11.50 3.81
N VAL A 83 -9.39 -10.34 4.46
CA VAL A 83 -10.45 -9.72 5.24
C VAL A 83 -10.86 -8.43 4.54
N LEU A 84 -12.08 -8.41 4.02
CA LEU A 84 -12.63 -7.29 3.26
C LEU A 84 -13.54 -6.44 4.15
N PHE A 85 -13.11 -5.20 4.38
CA PHE A 85 -13.91 -4.18 5.04
C PHE A 85 -14.67 -3.38 4.00
N ALA A 86 -15.99 -3.27 4.16
CA ALA A 86 -16.86 -2.63 3.16
C ALA A 86 -16.49 -1.17 2.86
N ASN A 87 -15.93 -0.45 3.84
CA ASN A 87 -15.57 0.95 3.71
C ASN A 87 -14.42 1.32 4.66
N ARG A 88 -13.89 2.54 4.49
CA ARG A 88 -12.78 3.07 5.29
C ARG A 88 -13.05 3.04 6.79
N ARG A 89 -14.27 3.36 7.24
CA ARG A 89 -14.60 3.41 8.66
C ARG A 89 -14.57 2.01 9.28
N SER A 90 -15.08 1.02 8.55
CA SER A 90 -15.02 -0.38 8.95
C SER A 90 -13.57 -0.87 8.97
N PHE A 91 -12.75 -0.43 8.00
CA PHE A 91 -11.33 -0.76 7.96
C PHE A 91 -10.56 -0.17 9.15
N GLU A 92 -10.76 1.12 9.47
CA GLU A 92 -10.16 1.76 10.66
C GLU A 92 -10.58 1.03 11.95
N ALA A 93 -11.87 0.67 12.08
CA ALA A 93 -12.36 -0.09 13.23
C ALA A 93 -11.70 -1.48 13.35
N GLY A 94 -11.46 -2.16 12.22
CA GLY A 94 -10.71 -3.41 12.16
C GLY A 94 -9.25 -3.25 12.60
N LEU A 95 -8.58 -2.15 12.23
CA LEU A 95 -7.22 -1.87 12.68
C LEU A 95 -7.15 -1.63 14.20
N LEU A 96 -8.13 -0.91 14.75
CA LEU A 96 -8.25 -0.72 16.20
C LEU A 96 -8.44 -2.04 16.94
N SER A 97 -9.28 -2.94 16.42
CA SER A 97 -9.59 -4.21 17.10
C SER A 97 -8.39 -5.17 17.17
N ILE A 98 -7.42 -5.03 16.26
CA ILE A 98 -6.16 -5.77 16.28
C ILE A 98 -5.01 -5.02 16.98
N GLY A 99 -5.31 -3.91 17.66
CA GLY A 99 -4.39 -3.23 18.56
C GLY A 99 -3.60 -2.06 17.97
N TYR A 100 -3.95 -1.54 16.79
CA TYR A 100 -3.32 -0.30 16.31
C TYR A 100 -3.70 0.88 17.22
N PRO A 101 -2.76 1.76 17.60
CA PRO A 101 -3.07 2.99 18.29
C PRO A 101 -4.03 3.87 17.47
N PRO A 102 -4.95 4.64 18.09
CA PRO A 102 -5.99 5.37 17.36
C PRO A 102 -5.49 6.31 16.26
N ALA A 103 -4.41 7.06 16.53
CA ALA A 103 -3.82 7.94 15.52
C ALA A 103 -3.27 7.14 14.33
N LEU A 104 -2.56 6.04 14.61
CA LEU A 104 -1.98 5.18 13.58
C LEU A 104 -3.05 4.46 12.77
N ALA A 105 -4.13 3.98 13.41
CA ALA A 105 -5.25 3.34 12.72
C ALA A 105 -5.94 4.30 11.74
N ARG A 106 -6.13 5.57 12.13
CA ARG A 106 -6.72 6.62 11.28
C ARG A 106 -5.87 6.93 10.05
N ASP A 107 -4.56 7.00 10.24
CA ASP A 107 -3.61 7.23 9.14
C ASP A 107 -3.53 6.01 8.24
N ALA A 108 -3.41 4.81 8.83
CA ALA A 108 -3.31 3.56 8.10
C ALA A 108 -4.60 3.18 7.34
N SER A 109 -5.76 3.66 7.78
CA SER A 109 -7.03 3.48 7.04
C SER A 109 -7.10 4.28 5.74
N MET A 110 -6.12 5.16 5.48
CA MET A 110 -5.94 5.80 4.17
C MET A 110 -5.42 4.83 3.10
N PHE A 111 -4.79 3.72 3.50
CA PHE A 111 -4.29 2.72 2.57
C PHE A 111 -5.43 1.85 2.00
N GLY A 112 -5.21 1.28 0.82
CA GLY A 112 -6.15 0.35 0.21
C GLY A 112 -6.17 -1.02 0.90
N ALA A 113 -5.02 -1.46 1.40
CA ALA A 113 -4.85 -2.71 2.12
C ALA A 113 -3.60 -2.68 3.02
N ILE A 114 -3.51 -3.65 3.93
CA ILE A 114 -2.38 -3.89 4.83
C ILE A 114 -2.18 -5.40 5.02
N GLY A 115 -0.99 -5.90 4.70
CA GLY A 115 -0.54 -7.26 4.95
C GLY A 115 -0.03 -7.48 6.38
N GLY A 116 -0.56 -8.51 7.04
CA GLY A 116 -0.14 -8.99 8.35
C GLY A 116 0.29 -10.45 8.32
N ALA A 117 0.76 -10.98 9.46
CA ALA A 117 1.27 -12.34 9.55
C ALA A 117 0.26 -13.45 9.16
N ARG A 118 -1.05 -13.18 9.35
CA ARG A 118 -2.13 -14.16 9.15
C ARG A 118 -3.32 -13.62 8.37
N ALA A 119 -3.28 -12.36 7.96
CA ALA A 119 -4.38 -11.74 7.24
C ALA A 119 -3.90 -10.62 6.34
N ILE A 120 -4.54 -10.49 5.18
CA ILE A 120 -4.53 -9.26 4.38
C ILE A 120 -5.82 -8.53 4.73
N LEU A 121 -5.69 -7.30 5.24
CA LEU A 121 -6.82 -6.45 5.59
C LEU A 121 -7.01 -5.45 4.46
N ALA A 122 -8.15 -5.44 3.79
CA ALA A 122 -8.36 -4.56 2.65
C ALA A 122 -9.68 -3.81 2.71
N ASN A 123 -9.68 -2.57 2.24
CA ASN A 123 -10.87 -1.76 2.06
C ASN A 123 -11.50 -2.11 0.71
N ALA A 124 -12.59 -2.88 0.73
CA ALA A 124 -13.31 -3.33 -0.46
C ALA A 124 -13.76 -2.15 -1.32
N GLY A 125 -14.23 -1.06 -0.71
CA GLY A 125 -14.63 0.14 -1.44
C GLY A 125 -13.49 0.80 -2.21
N VAL A 126 -12.23 0.64 -1.78
CA VAL A 126 -11.05 1.08 -2.56
C VAL A 126 -10.75 0.07 -3.66
N LEU A 127 -10.71 -1.23 -3.35
CA LEU A 127 -10.46 -2.28 -4.34
C LEU A 127 -11.46 -2.21 -5.50
N ASP A 128 -12.72 -1.90 -5.21
CA ASP A 128 -13.78 -1.81 -6.21
C ASP A 128 -13.58 -0.69 -7.23
N THR A 129 -12.77 0.31 -6.91
CA THR A 129 -12.41 1.38 -7.85
C THR A 129 -11.23 1.03 -8.77
N LEU A 130 -10.51 -0.05 -8.46
CA LEU A 130 -9.32 -0.47 -9.22
C LEU A 130 -9.70 -1.43 -10.35
N PRO A 131 -9.09 -1.29 -11.54
CA PRO A 131 -9.11 -2.34 -12.56
C PRO A 131 -8.58 -3.67 -11.99
N TRP A 132 -9.08 -4.80 -12.50
CA TRP A 132 -8.71 -6.13 -12.00
C TRP A 132 -7.19 -6.39 -11.91
N PRO A 133 -6.37 -6.05 -12.92
CA PRO A 133 -4.92 -6.20 -12.84
C PRO A 133 -4.27 -5.45 -11.67
N GLU A 134 -4.78 -4.26 -11.32
CA GLU A 134 -4.27 -3.48 -10.19
C GLU A 134 -4.71 -4.06 -8.84
N ARG A 135 -5.89 -4.69 -8.77
CA ARG A 135 -6.29 -5.46 -7.58
C ARG A 135 -5.35 -6.63 -7.35
N VAL A 136 -5.03 -7.40 -8.39
CA VAL A 136 -4.08 -8.52 -8.32
C VAL A 136 -2.70 -8.02 -7.90
N ARG A 137 -2.22 -6.91 -8.48
CA ARG A 137 -0.94 -6.30 -8.10
C ARG A 137 -0.90 -5.91 -6.62
N LEU A 138 -1.94 -5.23 -6.13
CA LEU A 138 -2.04 -4.84 -4.73
C LEU A 138 -2.07 -6.07 -3.82
N LEU A 139 -2.86 -7.10 -4.14
CA LEU A 139 -2.90 -8.32 -3.34
C LEU A 139 -1.55 -9.06 -3.34
N ALA A 140 -0.82 -9.08 -4.45
CA ALA A 140 0.53 -9.65 -4.51
C ALA A 140 1.52 -8.87 -3.62
N HIS A 141 1.42 -7.54 -3.61
CA HIS A 141 2.17 -6.67 -2.70
C HIS A 141 1.88 -7.02 -1.24
N GLU A 142 0.60 -7.03 -0.83
CA GLU A 142 0.24 -7.31 0.57
C GLU A 142 0.58 -8.74 1.02
N LEU A 143 0.45 -9.71 0.11
CA LEU A 143 0.82 -11.08 0.39
C LEU A 143 2.33 -11.24 0.60
N THR A 144 3.13 -10.43 -0.07
CA THR A 144 4.59 -10.38 0.13
C THR A 144 4.93 -9.97 1.56
N HIS A 145 4.18 -9.05 2.18
CA HIS A 145 4.40 -8.75 3.60
C HIS A 145 4.17 -9.97 4.48
N SER A 146 3.16 -10.79 4.18
CA SER A 146 2.89 -12.04 4.90
C SER A 146 4.04 -13.04 4.74
N VAL A 147 4.64 -13.13 3.56
CA VAL A 147 5.88 -13.90 3.34
C VAL A 147 7.03 -13.35 4.19
N GLN A 148 7.21 -12.03 4.24
CA GLN A 148 8.25 -11.39 5.06
C GLN A 148 8.06 -11.70 6.56
N TYR A 149 6.82 -11.83 7.05
CA TYR A 149 6.56 -12.34 8.40
C TYR A 149 7.04 -13.78 8.57
N VAL A 150 6.75 -14.66 7.62
CA VAL A 150 7.19 -16.07 7.68
C VAL A 150 8.72 -16.17 7.70
N LEU A 151 9.40 -15.40 6.84
CA LEU A 151 10.86 -15.34 6.80
C LEU A 151 11.45 -14.89 8.15
N ALA A 152 10.85 -13.88 8.78
CA ALA A 152 11.30 -13.33 10.07
C ALA A 152 10.83 -14.14 11.30
N GLY A 153 10.47 -15.43 11.15
CA GLY A 153 10.07 -16.28 12.28
C GLY A 153 8.61 -16.14 12.75
N GLY A 154 7.76 -15.48 11.95
CA GLY A 154 6.30 -15.40 12.18
C GLY A 154 5.83 -14.15 12.92
N THR A 155 6.72 -13.25 13.31
CA THR A 155 6.42 -11.97 13.97
C THR A 155 6.84 -10.78 13.12
N ARG A 156 6.33 -9.58 13.45
CA ARG A 156 6.80 -8.36 12.78
C ARG A 156 8.22 -8.10 13.26
N GLY A 157 9.23 -8.46 12.45
CA GLY A 157 10.62 -8.16 12.76
C GLY A 157 10.95 -6.68 12.61
N ALA A 158 12.12 -6.27 13.10
CA ALA A 158 12.66 -4.92 12.98
C ALA A 158 13.26 -4.58 11.59
N SER A 159 12.93 -5.35 10.56
CA SER A 159 13.42 -5.14 9.19
C SER A 159 13.01 -3.77 8.63
N ASP A 160 13.91 -3.13 7.90
CA ASP A 160 13.72 -1.78 7.37
C ASP A 160 12.43 -1.69 6.52
N GLN A 161 11.49 -0.82 6.93
CA GLN A 161 10.19 -0.66 6.29
C GLN A 161 10.32 -0.27 4.81
N TRP A 162 11.23 0.65 4.45
CA TRP A 162 11.47 0.99 3.05
C TRP A 162 11.82 -0.23 2.20
N LEU A 163 12.61 -1.18 2.73
CA LEU A 163 12.99 -2.38 1.99
C LEU A 163 11.84 -3.39 1.95
N ARG A 164 11.02 -3.46 3.00
CA ARG A 164 9.79 -4.27 3.00
C ARG A 164 8.83 -3.84 1.89
N GLU A 165 8.57 -2.53 1.79
CA GLU A 165 7.69 -1.94 0.78
C GLU A 165 8.27 -2.10 -0.62
N GLY A 166 9.56 -1.80 -0.80
CA GLY A 166 10.21 -1.89 -2.10
C GLY A 166 10.26 -3.32 -2.65
N VAL A 167 10.55 -4.30 -1.79
CA VAL A 167 10.53 -5.72 -2.19
C VAL A 167 9.10 -6.19 -2.48
N ALA A 168 8.10 -5.72 -1.72
CA ALA A 168 6.70 -6.04 -2.00
C ALA A 168 6.25 -5.50 -3.38
N ASP A 169 6.65 -4.29 -3.75
CA ASP A 169 6.39 -3.76 -5.09
C ASP A 169 7.15 -4.53 -6.18
N TRP A 170 8.42 -4.89 -5.96
CA TRP A 170 9.18 -5.70 -6.92
C TRP A 170 8.54 -7.07 -7.15
N VAL A 171 8.14 -7.76 -6.07
CA VAL A 171 7.44 -9.04 -6.15
C VAL A 171 6.08 -8.89 -6.85
N ALA A 172 5.35 -7.79 -6.62
CA ALA A 172 4.10 -7.53 -7.31
C ALA A 172 4.29 -7.32 -8.82
N CYS A 173 5.35 -6.62 -9.26
CA CYS A 173 5.73 -6.51 -10.66
C CYS A 173 6.02 -7.88 -11.29
N GLN A 174 6.82 -8.71 -10.62
CA GLN A 174 7.13 -10.06 -11.10
C GLN A 174 5.87 -10.95 -11.16
N THR A 175 5.01 -10.86 -10.15
CA THR A 175 3.81 -11.69 -10.05
C THR A 175 2.81 -11.35 -11.15
N THR A 176 2.57 -10.07 -11.38
CA THR A 176 1.68 -9.64 -12.47
C THR A 176 2.22 -9.99 -13.84
N ALA A 177 3.54 -10.02 -14.03
CA ALA A 177 4.18 -10.50 -15.25
C ALA A 177 4.03 -12.00 -15.43
N ALA A 178 4.26 -12.80 -14.39
CA ALA A 178 4.07 -14.25 -14.42
C ALA A 178 2.62 -14.65 -14.73
N LEU A 179 1.66 -13.89 -14.21
CA LEU A 179 0.22 -14.06 -14.45
C LEU A 179 -0.27 -13.38 -15.73
N GLY A 180 0.61 -12.86 -16.59
CA GLY A 180 0.22 -12.29 -17.89
C GLY A 180 -0.65 -11.04 -17.84
N TYR A 181 -0.79 -10.39 -16.68
CA TYR A 181 -1.62 -9.18 -16.53
C TYR A 181 -0.92 -7.93 -17.04
N MET A 182 0.38 -7.80 -16.77
CA MET A 182 1.24 -6.68 -17.17
C MET A 182 2.68 -7.17 -17.24
N SER A 183 3.45 -6.75 -18.25
CA SER A 183 4.89 -7.02 -18.25
C SER A 183 5.60 -6.34 -17.07
N TYR A 184 6.77 -6.84 -16.68
CA TYR A 184 7.60 -6.19 -15.65
C TYR A 184 7.89 -4.73 -16.02
N SER A 185 8.23 -4.45 -17.27
CA SER A 185 8.54 -3.08 -17.72
C SER A 185 7.34 -2.14 -17.61
N GLU A 186 6.13 -2.61 -17.89
CA GLU A 186 4.90 -1.81 -17.75
C GLU A 186 4.60 -1.55 -16.27
N SER A 187 4.64 -2.58 -15.42
CA SER A 187 4.38 -2.41 -13.99
C SER A 187 5.43 -1.51 -13.32
N ARG A 188 6.71 -1.69 -13.66
CA ARG A 188 7.81 -0.82 -13.24
C ARG A 188 7.58 0.61 -13.72
N GLY A 189 7.21 0.79 -15.00
CA GLY A 189 6.91 2.09 -15.59
C GLY A 189 5.89 2.86 -14.78
N ARG A 190 4.76 2.23 -14.42
CA ARG A 190 3.69 2.84 -13.62
C ARG A 190 4.17 3.32 -12.24
N LEU A 191 5.06 2.58 -11.58
CA LEU A 191 5.67 3.02 -10.31
C LEU A 191 6.56 4.25 -10.52
N LEU A 192 7.34 4.27 -11.60
CA LEU A 192 8.26 5.36 -11.90
C LEU A 192 7.57 6.61 -12.46
N ASP A 193 6.37 6.49 -13.05
CA ASP A 193 5.63 7.64 -13.59
C ASP A 193 5.31 8.70 -12.52
N ARG A 194 5.31 8.32 -11.24
CA ARG A 194 5.21 9.27 -10.12
C ARG A 194 6.38 10.26 -10.06
N LEU A 195 7.56 9.87 -10.56
CA LEU A 195 8.70 10.78 -10.69
C LEU A 195 8.50 11.83 -11.77
N ALA A 196 7.67 11.58 -12.78
CA ALA A 196 7.44 12.54 -13.85
C ALA A 196 6.74 13.82 -13.37
N SER A 197 5.99 13.74 -12.27
CA SER A 197 5.31 14.88 -11.63
C SER A 197 6.08 15.50 -10.46
N ALA A 198 7.19 14.89 -10.02
CA ALA A 198 7.96 15.38 -8.88
C ALA A 198 8.85 16.59 -9.26
N PRO A 199 9.22 17.48 -8.32
CA PRO A 199 10.19 18.54 -8.61
C PRO A 199 11.53 17.99 -9.12
N ARG A 200 12.18 18.66 -10.08
CA ARG A 200 13.42 18.18 -10.72
C ARG A 200 14.61 18.07 -9.77
N ASP A 201 14.60 18.86 -8.73
CA ASP A 201 15.61 18.95 -7.68
C ASP A 201 15.18 18.22 -6.39
N VAL A 202 14.07 17.47 -6.44
CA VAL A 202 13.60 16.72 -5.27
C VAL A 202 14.65 15.69 -4.87
N SER A 203 15.07 15.75 -3.62
CA SER A 203 15.97 14.77 -3.03
C SER A 203 15.15 13.63 -2.43
N PRO A 204 15.64 12.38 -2.49
CA PRO A 204 14.94 11.28 -1.83
C PRO A 204 14.99 11.49 -0.31
N ALA A 205 13.99 10.98 0.40
CA ALA A 205 14.05 10.95 1.86
C ALA A 205 15.21 10.05 2.33
N PRO A 206 15.91 10.31 3.44
CA PRO A 206 16.92 9.39 3.94
C PRO A 206 16.30 8.04 4.28
N LEU A 207 16.87 6.93 3.79
CA LEU A 207 16.31 5.59 3.97
C LEU A 207 16.28 5.18 5.44
N ASP A 208 17.22 5.69 6.24
CA ASP A 208 17.26 5.46 7.69
C ASP A 208 16.06 6.10 8.43
N GLN A 209 15.47 7.14 7.83
CA GLN A 209 14.24 7.78 8.32
C GLN A 209 12.97 7.09 7.79
N LEU A 210 13.12 6.00 7.05
CA LEU A 210 12.05 5.15 6.53
C LEU A 210 12.17 3.71 7.05
N ALA A 211 12.88 3.50 8.17
CA ALA A 211 13.21 2.19 8.69
C ALA A 211 12.05 1.50 9.42
N THR A 212 11.10 2.25 9.99
CA THR A 212 9.97 1.69 10.75
C THR A 212 8.63 2.16 10.20
N PHE A 213 7.56 1.43 10.50
CA PHE A 213 6.22 1.83 10.06
C PHE A 213 5.76 3.20 10.61
N PRO A 214 5.97 3.55 11.91
CA PRO A 214 5.68 4.89 12.39
C PRO A 214 6.47 5.98 11.65
N GLN A 215 7.75 5.73 11.37
CA GLN A 215 8.58 6.64 10.58
C GLN A 215 8.06 6.78 9.14
N TRP A 216 7.69 5.67 8.49
CA TRP A 216 7.08 5.67 7.15
C TRP A 216 5.80 6.49 7.08
N VAL A 217 4.88 6.30 8.04
CA VAL A 217 3.64 7.07 8.14
C VAL A 217 3.94 8.56 8.39
N ALA A 218 4.93 8.88 9.23
CA ALA A 218 5.35 10.26 9.45
C ALA A 218 5.98 10.88 8.19
N ALA A 219 6.80 10.12 7.46
CA ALA A 219 7.46 10.55 6.24
C ALA A 219 6.46 10.88 5.13
N GLN A 220 5.37 10.12 5.00
CA GLN A 220 4.30 10.44 4.03
C GLN A 220 3.70 11.85 4.24
N ARG A 221 3.70 12.35 5.48
CA ARG A 221 3.27 13.72 5.78
C ARG A 221 4.37 14.75 5.54
N ALA A 222 5.61 14.40 5.86
CA ALA A 222 6.74 15.32 5.82
C ALA A 222 7.30 15.53 4.40
N TYR A 223 7.25 14.49 3.56
CA TYR A 223 7.85 14.45 2.22
C TYR A 223 6.78 14.37 1.12
N GLN A 224 5.86 15.35 1.08
CA GLN A 224 4.70 15.33 0.18
C GLN A 224 5.08 15.30 -1.30
N ASP A 225 6.23 15.88 -1.65
CA ASP A 225 6.75 15.93 -3.03
C ASP A 225 7.60 14.71 -3.41
N VAL A 226 7.90 13.82 -2.46
CA VAL A 226 8.71 12.62 -2.68
C VAL A 226 7.79 11.41 -2.83
N PRO A 227 7.78 10.72 -3.98
CA PRO A 227 7.03 9.48 -4.12
C PRO A 227 7.71 8.33 -3.35
N LEU A 228 7.40 8.20 -2.05
CA LEU A 228 8.10 7.28 -1.13
C LEU A 228 8.07 5.80 -1.57
N TYR A 229 6.94 5.32 -2.10
CA TYR A 229 6.84 3.95 -2.64
C TYR A 229 7.76 3.76 -3.85
N THR A 230 7.82 4.74 -4.76
CA THR A 230 8.73 4.72 -5.90
C THR A 230 10.20 4.72 -5.45
N GLN A 231 10.52 5.52 -4.42
CA GLN A 231 11.84 5.51 -3.80
C GLN A 231 12.19 4.14 -3.20
N ALA A 232 11.28 3.56 -2.41
CA ALA A 232 11.45 2.24 -1.80
C ALA A 232 11.68 1.16 -2.86
N PHE A 233 10.86 1.16 -3.91
CA PHE A 233 11.00 0.27 -5.07
C PHE A 233 12.37 0.40 -5.72
N LEU A 234 12.84 1.63 -6.01
CA LEU A 234 14.16 1.85 -6.60
C LEU A 234 15.31 1.37 -5.71
N GLY A 235 15.19 1.54 -4.39
CA GLY A 235 16.16 1.01 -3.43
C GLY A 235 16.20 -0.52 -3.45
N ALA A 236 15.04 -1.18 -3.41
CA ALA A 236 14.94 -2.63 -3.45
C ALA A 236 15.41 -3.20 -4.79
N GLU A 237 14.99 -2.59 -5.91
CA GLU A 237 15.41 -2.96 -7.25
C GLU A 237 16.94 -2.88 -7.38
N LEU A 238 17.58 -1.82 -6.86
CA LEU A 238 19.03 -1.68 -6.90
C LEU A 238 19.77 -2.78 -6.11
N LEU A 239 19.23 -3.23 -4.98
CA LEU A 239 19.79 -4.36 -4.23
C LEU A 239 19.61 -5.67 -4.99
N ILE A 240 18.43 -5.90 -5.55
CA ILE A 240 18.11 -7.11 -6.31
C ILE A 240 18.93 -7.19 -7.60
N GLU A 241 19.12 -6.07 -8.31
CA GLU A 241 19.98 -5.98 -9.50
C GLU A 241 21.44 -6.36 -9.19
N ARG A 242 21.95 -5.99 -8.00
CA ARG A 242 23.35 -6.21 -7.60
C ARG A 242 23.61 -7.57 -6.99
N TYR A 243 22.69 -8.04 -6.15
CA TYR A 243 22.92 -9.18 -5.26
C TYR A 243 21.95 -10.34 -5.51
N GLY A 244 20.96 -10.15 -6.38
CA GLY A 244 19.90 -11.12 -6.64
C GLY A 244 18.78 -11.10 -5.60
N PHE A 245 17.62 -11.64 -5.98
CA PHE A 245 16.43 -11.68 -5.12
C PHE A 245 16.62 -12.56 -3.89
N GLU A 246 17.39 -13.65 -3.99
CA GLU A 246 17.70 -14.54 -2.86
C GLU A 246 18.32 -13.77 -1.69
N LYS A 247 19.20 -12.80 -1.95
CA LYS A 247 19.79 -11.96 -0.92
C LYS A 247 18.77 -11.06 -0.21
N ALA A 248 17.76 -10.56 -0.92
CA ALA A 248 16.66 -9.86 -0.28
C ALA A 248 15.89 -10.77 0.69
N THR A 249 15.66 -12.03 0.32
CA THR A 249 15.01 -13.00 1.21
C THR A 249 15.88 -13.37 2.42
N GLU A 250 17.20 -13.53 2.23
CA GLU A 250 18.16 -13.76 3.31
C GLU A 250 18.17 -12.60 4.31
N TYR A 251 18.14 -11.35 3.84
CA TYR A 251 18.03 -10.19 4.71
C TYR A 251 16.82 -10.27 5.64
N PHE A 252 15.64 -10.62 5.14
CA PHE A 252 14.45 -10.76 5.98
C PHE A 252 14.54 -11.96 6.92
N ALA A 253 15.12 -13.08 6.48
CA ALA A 253 15.26 -14.29 7.29
C ALA A 253 16.12 -14.07 8.54
N ARG A 254 17.15 -13.19 8.46
CA ARG A 254 18.01 -12.85 9.60
C ARG A 254 17.27 -12.23 10.78
N PHE A 255 16.10 -11.64 10.56
CA PHE A 255 15.27 -11.08 11.64
C PHE A 255 14.58 -12.12 12.50
N ALA A 256 14.68 -13.41 12.16
CA ALA A 256 14.32 -14.48 13.09
C ALA A 256 15.26 -14.54 14.31
N ASP A 257 16.52 -14.10 14.15
CA ASP A 257 17.58 -14.25 15.16
C ASP A 257 18.11 -12.91 15.70
N SER A 258 17.92 -11.80 14.97
CA SER A 258 18.46 -10.49 15.34
C SER A 258 17.60 -9.33 14.82
N ASP A 259 17.31 -8.36 15.68
CA ASP A 259 16.66 -7.10 15.32
C ASP A 259 17.64 -5.99 14.88
N ASP A 260 18.95 -6.26 14.87
CA ASP A 260 19.95 -5.28 14.41
C ASP A 260 19.94 -5.15 12.88
N ARG A 261 19.12 -4.22 12.39
CA ARG A 261 18.93 -3.96 10.96
C ARG A 261 20.21 -3.62 10.22
N HIS A 262 21.13 -2.85 10.82
CA HIS A 262 22.38 -2.45 10.14
C HIS A 262 23.39 -3.59 10.13
N ALA A 263 23.47 -4.39 11.21
CA ALA A 263 24.28 -5.60 11.21
C ALA A 263 23.74 -6.63 10.21
N ASN A 264 22.43 -6.85 10.18
CA ASN A 264 21.78 -7.75 9.22
C ASN A 264 22.00 -7.29 7.77
N PHE A 265 21.86 -5.99 7.49
CA PHE A 265 22.15 -5.42 6.17
C PHE A 265 23.59 -5.70 5.73
N ARG A 266 24.56 -5.42 6.60
CA ARG A 266 25.97 -5.62 6.32
C ARG A 266 26.32 -7.09 6.12
N ALA A 267 25.75 -7.97 6.95
CA ALA A 267 25.97 -9.41 6.86
C ALA A 267 25.39 -10.02 5.58
N THR A 268 24.27 -9.50 5.08
CA THR A 268 23.66 -10.01 3.83
C THR A 268 24.35 -9.48 2.58
N TYR A 269 24.61 -8.18 2.53
CA TYR A 269 25.04 -7.49 1.30
C TYR A 269 26.55 -7.18 1.25
N ASP A 270 27.30 -7.53 2.30
CA ASP A 270 28.73 -7.20 2.45
C ASP A 270 29.04 -5.72 2.20
N GLN A 271 28.11 -4.85 2.65
CA GLN A 271 28.15 -3.42 2.37
C GLN A 271 27.63 -2.62 3.58
N ASN A 272 28.26 -1.48 3.86
CA ASN A 272 27.72 -0.54 4.85
C ASN A 272 26.47 0.15 4.31
N PHE A 273 25.47 0.34 5.17
CA PHE A 273 24.20 0.97 4.80
C PHE A 273 24.40 2.38 4.18
N SER A 274 25.30 3.20 4.73
CA SER A 274 25.60 4.53 4.21
C SER A 274 26.24 4.52 2.80
N ASP A 275 27.01 3.49 2.47
CA ASP A 275 27.60 3.32 1.14
C ASP A 275 26.52 2.95 0.11
N PHE A 276 25.56 2.12 0.54
CA PHE A 276 24.38 1.81 -0.24
C PHE A 276 23.51 3.05 -0.47
N GLU A 277 23.23 3.84 0.56
CA GLU A 277 22.38 5.03 0.47
C GLU A 277 22.92 6.06 -0.53
N ARG A 278 24.25 6.31 -0.54
CA ARG A 278 24.89 7.15 -1.57
C ARG A 278 24.75 6.59 -2.98
N ALA A 279 24.74 5.26 -3.12
CA ALA A 279 24.57 4.62 -4.41
C ALA A 279 23.11 4.66 -4.89
N PHE A 280 22.16 4.53 -3.96
CA PHE A 280 20.73 4.71 -4.19
C PHE A 280 20.43 6.15 -4.61
N GLU A 281 21.00 7.17 -3.95
CA GLU A 281 20.81 8.57 -4.31
C GLU A 281 21.24 8.85 -5.77
N ARG A 282 22.33 8.23 -6.24
CA ARG A 282 22.71 8.32 -7.66
C ARG A 282 21.66 7.68 -8.59
N ARG A 283 21.12 6.52 -8.22
CA ARG A 283 20.04 5.85 -9.00
C ARG A 283 18.77 6.71 -9.03
N TRP A 284 18.42 7.34 -7.91
CA TRP A 284 17.29 8.27 -7.80
C TRP A 284 17.39 9.38 -8.85
N TYR A 285 18.51 10.12 -8.87
CA TYR A 285 18.68 11.22 -9.82
C TYR A 285 18.74 10.77 -11.27
N GLN A 286 19.32 9.59 -11.54
CA GLN A 286 19.31 9.00 -12.89
C GLN A 286 17.88 8.77 -13.40
N GLU A 287 17.01 8.20 -12.56
CA GLU A 287 15.61 7.93 -12.92
C GLU A 287 14.77 9.21 -12.96
N LEU A 288 15.00 10.17 -12.06
CA LEU A 288 14.31 11.45 -12.08
C LEU A 288 14.59 12.22 -13.38
N ILE A 289 15.86 12.27 -13.81
CA ILE A 289 16.27 12.92 -15.06
C ILE A 289 15.72 12.18 -16.28
N SER A 290 15.78 10.84 -16.31
CA SER A 290 15.31 10.04 -17.44
C SER A 290 13.81 10.22 -17.72
N ARG A 291 13.02 10.45 -16.67
CA ARG A 291 11.57 10.64 -16.74
C ARG A 291 11.14 12.07 -17.06
N GLN A 292 12.08 13.02 -17.00
CA GLN A 292 11.81 14.43 -17.29
C GLN A 292 12.85 14.98 -18.28
N PRO A 293 12.85 14.56 -19.56
CA PRO A 293 13.77 15.11 -20.54
C PRO A 293 13.63 16.65 -20.61
N LEU A 294 14.75 17.35 -20.75
CA LEU A 294 14.76 18.80 -20.98
C LEU A 294 14.02 19.06 -22.30
N ARG A 295 13.03 19.95 -22.26
CA ARG A 295 12.36 20.47 -23.46
C ARG A 295 13.19 21.58 -24.07
#